data_AF-A0A964C3A9-F1
#
_entry.id   AF-A0A964C3A9-F1
#
_cell.length_a   1.000
_cell.length_b   1.000
_cell.length_c   1.000
_cell.angle_alpha   90.00
_cell.angle_beta   90.00
_cell.angle_gamma   90.00
#
_symmetry.space_group_name_H-M   'P 1'
#
loop_
_entity.id
_entity.type
_entity.pdbx_description
1 polymer ?
#
loop_
_entity_poly.entity_id
_entity_poly.type
_entity_poly.pdbx_seq_one_letter_code
_entity_poly.pdbx_strand_id
1 'polypeptide(L)'
;MPKPRIQYICRECGYDSPQYFGRCPSCQKWDSFDEQVEQSTAGVPRGGLTGVTTKTVGGSPPDKSKGQPRVSFRLSQIADQTQSRWPSGFGELDRVLGGGIVPGSLVLIGGEPGIGKSTLLLQVANMLARKDRILYVSAEESGQQVKLRSQRLGVANPVDLSSNGGHKSGSNGEVKTDLEDNSAENFYLLPETDLEVVLRELEALKPNVAVIDSIQTIYFASLTSAPGSVAQVRECTSALMQVAKRENITLFIVGHVTKDGALAGPRVLEHLVDTVLYFEGDRFASHRLLRSMKNRFGATHEIGVFEMVAHGLREVDNPSELFLGNKDEFSPGTSTTVACEGTRPILVEIQALVSPASFGSPRRSTTGVDNSRLQQILAVLEKRVGIPLSKLDTIVASVGGLKVEEPTADLAVAIAVVASFRDRVIDARTVLLGEVGLGGQVRPVAQLELRLREAAKLGFKRAIIPKNQPVPDLGMEIIPVARVIDAIIAAIPATPAQLQSDDMELPSIDLESEDLSN
;
A
#
# COMPACT_ATOMS: atom_id res chain seq x y z
N MET A 1 -50.11 -20.17 -11.86
CA MET A 1 -49.07 -19.13 -11.74
C MET A 1 -48.43 -19.27 -10.37
N PRO A 2 -47.09 -19.37 -10.26
CA PRO A 2 -46.43 -19.36 -8.96
C PRO A 2 -46.70 -18.01 -8.27
N LYS A 3 -46.97 -18.01 -6.97
CA LYS A 3 -47.10 -16.77 -6.19
C LYS A 3 -45.75 -16.04 -6.19
N PRO A 4 -45.70 -14.72 -6.42
CA PRO A 4 -44.47 -13.96 -6.31
C PRO A 4 -43.91 -14.10 -4.89
N ARG A 5 -42.62 -14.42 -4.78
CA ARG A 5 -41.91 -14.42 -3.49
C ARG A 5 -41.42 -13.00 -3.22
N ILE A 6 -41.69 -12.52 -2.01
CA ILE A 6 -41.24 -11.22 -1.54
C ILE A 6 -39.95 -11.45 -0.75
N GLN A 7 -38.89 -10.71 -1.07
CA GLN A 7 -37.60 -10.74 -0.39
C GLN A 7 -37.21 -9.31 0.02
N TYR A 8 -36.67 -9.14 1.22
CA TYR A 8 -36.24 -7.85 1.75
C TYR A 8 -34.72 -7.76 1.71
N ILE A 9 -34.17 -6.72 1.08
CA ILE A 9 -32.72 -6.52 0.96
C ILE A 9 -32.31 -5.23 1.65
N CYS A 10 -31.32 -5.30 2.54
CA CYS A 10 -30.80 -4.12 3.21
C CYS A 10 -30.02 -3.21 2.22
N ARG A 11 -30.47 -1.97 2.01
CA ARG A 11 -29.81 -0.90 1.23
C ARG A 11 -28.37 -0.62 1.64
N GLU A 12 -28.07 -0.82 2.93
CA GLU A 12 -26.77 -0.43 3.49
C GLU A 12 -25.70 -1.53 3.34
N CYS A 13 -26.08 -2.79 3.49
CA CYS A 13 -25.11 -3.90 3.52
C CYS A 13 -25.45 -5.07 2.59
N GLY A 14 -26.58 -5.02 1.90
CA GLY A 14 -27.00 -6.07 0.96
C GLY A 14 -27.45 -7.38 1.62
N TYR A 15 -27.67 -7.40 2.94
CA TYR A 15 -28.23 -8.55 3.65
C TYR A 15 -29.65 -8.82 3.18
N ASP A 16 -29.93 -10.03 2.72
CA ASP A 16 -31.25 -10.46 2.27
C ASP A 16 -32.00 -11.25 3.35
N SER A 17 -33.32 -11.09 3.39
CA SER A 17 -34.19 -11.72 4.37
C SER A 17 -35.56 -12.01 3.78
N PRO A 18 -36.18 -13.16 4.09
CA PRO A 18 -37.56 -13.46 3.67
C PRO A 18 -38.62 -12.70 4.49
N GLN A 19 -38.23 -11.99 5.56
CA GLN A 19 -39.13 -11.19 6.41
C GLN A 19 -38.53 -9.81 6.69
N TYR A 20 -39.38 -8.78 6.82
CA TYR A 20 -38.95 -7.44 7.17
C TYR A 20 -38.57 -7.37 8.65
N PHE A 21 -37.30 -7.11 8.92
CA PHE A 21 -36.82 -6.82 10.27
C PHE A 21 -36.53 -5.31 10.29
N GLY A 22 -37.26 -4.51 11.07
CA GLY A 22 -37.06 -3.05 11.10
C GLY A 22 -35.63 -2.59 11.38
N ARG A 23 -34.78 -3.48 11.89
CA ARG A 23 -33.31 -3.31 11.99
C ARG A 23 -32.60 -4.43 11.24
N CYS A 24 -31.63 -4.08 10.40
CA CYS A 24 -30.80 -5.06 9.71
C CYS A 24 -29.91 -5.83 10.72
N PRO A 25 -29.95 -7.17 10.76
CA PRO A 25 -29.12 -7.96 11.68
C PRO A 25 -27.63 -7.92 11.34
N SER A 26 -27.27 -7.62 10.09
CA SER A 26 -25.88 -7.54 9.64
C SER A 26 -25.23 -6.18 9.95
N CYS A 27 -25.84 -5.07 9.54
CA CYS A 27 -25.25 -3.73 9.71
C CYS A 27 -25.87 -2.90 10.85
N GLN A 28 -26.88 -3.45 11.54
CA GLN A 28 -27.55 -2.83 12.68
C GLN A 28 -28.27 -1.50 12.40
N LYS A 29 -28.38 -1.06 11.14
CA LYS A 29 -29.14 0.13 10.76
C LYS A 29 -30.65 -0.13 10.69
N TRP A 30 -31.41 0.84 11.17
CA TRP A 30 -32.88 0.85 11.13
C TRP A 30 -33.40 1.27 9.75
N ASP A 31 -34.60 0.81 9.39
CA ASP A 31 -35.34 1.16 8.16
C ASP A 31 -34.51 1.08 6.88
N SER A 32 -33.59 0.12 6.84
CA SER A 32 -32.65 -0.06 5.75
C SER A 32 -33.09 -1.10 4.73
N PHE A 33 -34.23 -1.78 4.90
CA PHE A 33 -34.68 -2.84 4.00
C PHE A 33 -35.57 -2.33 2.87
N ASP A 34 -35.26 -2.74 1.65
CA ASP A 34 -36.12 -2.62 0.47
C ASP A 34 -36.84 -3.91 0.17
N GLU A 35 -38.13 -3.80 -0.15
CA GLU A 35 -38.94 -4.90 -0.66
C GLU A 35 -38.63 -5.12 -2.15
N GLN A 36 -38.14 -6.30 -2.49
CA GLN A 36 -38.00 -6.76 -3.87
C GLN A 36 -38.94 -7.93 -4.12
N VAL A 37 -39.72 -7.83 -5.19
CA VAL A 37 -40.60 -8.90 -5.66
C VAL A 37 -39.80 -9.75 -6.63
N GLU A 38 -39.50 -10.99 -6.24
CA GLU A 38 -38.82 -11.96 -7.09
C GLU A 38 -39.78 -12.35 -8.24
N GLN A 39 -39.57 -11.76 -9.42
CA GLN A 39 -40.24 -12.22 -10.63
C GLN A 39 -39.60 -13.54 -11.02
N SER A 40 -40.35 -14.64 -10.88
CA SER A 40 -39.93 -15.93 -11.39
C SER A 40 -39.67 -15.79 -12.89
N THR A 41 -38.40 -15.80 -13.30
CA THR A 41 -38.02 -15.93 -14.70
C THR A 41 -38.60 -17.26 -15.17
N ALA A 42 -39.66 -17.18 -15.97
CA ALA A 42 -40.21 -18.33 -16.68
C ALA A 42 -39.04 -18.97 -17.44
N GLY A 43 -38.80 -20.25 -17.16
CA GLY A 43 -37.66 -20.98 -17.70
C GLY A 43 -37.54 -20.83 -19.20
N VAL A 44 -36.33 -20.49 -19.64
CA VAL A 44 -35.91 -20.58 -21.03
C VAL A 44 -36.29 -21.97 -21.56
N PRO A 45 -37.03 -22.07 -22.69
CA PRO A 45 -37.48 -23.37 -23.17
C PRO A 45 -36.27 -24.18 -23.64
N ARG A 46 -35.97 -25.27 -22.90
CA ARG A 46 -35.14 -26.37 -23.39
C ARG A 46 -35.91 -27.08 -24.50
N GLY A 47 -35.69 -26.64 -25.73
CA GLY A 47 -36.07 -27.38 -26.93
C GLY A 47 -35.29 -28.69 -27.00
N GLY A 48 -35.90 -29.77 -26.52
CA GLY A 48 -35.46 -31.12 -26.81
C GLY A 48 -35.81 -31.46 -28.26
N LEU A 49 -34.78 -31.71 -29.07
CA LEU A 49 -34.91 -32.37 -30.37
C LEU A 49 -34.42 -33.81 -30.20
N THR A 50 -35.40 -34.69 -30.02
CA THR A 50 -35.29 -36.12 -30.22
C THR A 50 -35.02 -36.43 -31.70
N GLY A 51 -33.98 -37.22 -31.96
CA GLY A 51 -33.95 -38.17 -33.07
C GLY A 51 -33.42 -37.68 -34.42
N VAL A 52 -32.10 -37.79 -34.63
CA VAL A 52 -31.54 -38.22 -35.92
C VAL A 52 -30.39 -39.19 -35.66
N THR A 53 -30.54 -40.37 -36.23
CA THR A 53 -29.57 -41.46 -36.29
C THR A 53 -28.39 -41.11 -37.20
N THR A 54 -27.16 -41.47 -36.83
CA THR A 54 -26.17 -42.12 -37.73
C THR A 54 -24.85 -42.45 -37.01
N LYS A 55 -24.55 -43.76 -37.01
CA LYS A 55 -23.24 -44.44 -37.15
C LYS A 55 -21.96 -43.83 -36.52
N THR A 56 -21.41 -44.65 -35.62
CA THR A 56 -19.99 -44.86 -35.30
C THR A 56 -19.00 -44.60 -36.45
N VAL A 57 -17.86 -43.93 -36.17
CA VAL A 57 -16.47 -44.41 -36.41
C VAL A 57 -15.47 -43.42 -35.76
N GLY A 58 -14.46 -43.96 -35.06
CA GLY A 58 -13.07 -43.45 -35.12
C GLY A 58 -12.67 -42.38 -34.10
N GLY A 59 -11.72 -42.72 -33.23
CA GLY A 59 -11.26 -41.87 -32.13
C GLY A 59 -10.25 -40.79 -32.52
N SER A 60 -10.21 -39.75 -31.69
CA SER A 60 -9.07 -38.91 -31.34
C SER A 60 -9.39 -38.24 -29.99
N PRO A 61 -8.46 -38.14 -29.04
CA PRO A 61 -8.75 -37.62 -27.71
C PRO A 61 -9.04 -36.10 -27.77
N PRO A 62 -9.99 -35.58 -26.97
CA PRO A 62 -10.26 -34.15 -26.97
C PRO A 62 -9.13 -33.37 -26.28
N ASP A 63 -8.76 -32.27 -26.94
CA ASP A 63 -7.79 -31.26 -26.55
C ASP A 63 -8.09 -30.65 -25.16
N LYS A 64 -7.05 -30.50 -24.32
CA LYS A 64 -7.10 -30.08 -22.91
C LYS A 64 -7.17 -28.55 -22.74
N SER A 65 -7.90 -27.84 -23.57
CA SER A 65 -7.91 -26.37 -23.59
C SER A 65 -9.28 -25.73 -23.40
N LYS A 66 -10.32 -26.51 -23.09
CA LYS A 66 -11.67 -25.99 -22.82
C LYS A 66 -12.09 -26.34 -21.41
N GLY A 67 -12.34 -25.31 -20.60
CA GLY A 67 -12.73 -25.42 -19.18
C GLY A 67 -13.80 -26.47 -18.97
N GLN A 68 -13.38 -27.64 -18.45
CA GLN A 68 -14.31 -28.69 -18.08
C GLN A 68 -15.10 -28.23 -16.84
N PRO A 69 -16.39 -28.61 -16.74
CA PRO A 69 -17.18 -28.35 -15.54
C PRO A 69 -16.41 -28.85 -14.31
N ARG A 70 -16.43 -28.07 -13.22
CA ARG A 70 -15.70 -28.38 -11.98
C ARG A 70 -16.22 -29.67 -11.35
N VAL A 71 -15.66 -30.80 -11.77
CA VAL A 71 -15.79 -32.07 -11.05
C VAL A 71 -15.08 -31.90 -9.72
N SER A 72 -15.64 -32.45 -8.64
CA SER A 72 -14.97 -32.43 -7.35
C SER A 72 -13.72 -33.30 -7.39
N PHE A 73 -12.58 -32.72 -7.03
CA PHE A 73 -11.32 -33.44 -6.86
C PHE A 73 -11.05 -33.62 -5.37
N ARG A 74 -10.40 -34.74 -4.99
CA ARG A 74 -9.81 -34.85 -3.64
C ARG A 74 -8.67 -33.85 -3.54
N LEU A 75 -8.43 -33.28 -2.36
CA LEU A 75 -7.33 -32.33 -2.16
C LEU A 75 -5.98 -32.91 -2.61
N SER A 76 -5.75 -34.21 -2.39
CA SER A 76 -4.55 -34.92 -2.85
C SER A 76 -4.39 -35.06 -4.37
N GLN A 77 -5.42 -34.75 -5.14
CA GLN A 77 -5.41 -34.79 -6.61
C GLN A 77 -5.17 -33.40 -7.22
N ILE A 78 -5.13 -32.36 -6.40
CA ILE A 78 -4.83 -31.00 -6.84
C ILE A 78 -3.32 -30.88 -6.84
N ALA A 79 -2.72 -30.74 -8.03
CA ALA A 79 -1.29 -30.49 -8.15
C ALA A 79 -0.98 -29.06 -7.66
N ASP A 80 0.15 -28.90 -6.95
CA ASP A 80 0.73 -27.60 -6.65
C ASP A 80 1.21 -26.96 -7.97
N GLN A 81 0.32 -26.25 -8.67
CA GLN A 81 0.71 -25.44 -9.82
C GLN A 81 1.18 -24.09 -9.30
N THR A 82 2.48 -23.83 -9.39
CA THR A 82 3.01 -22.48 -9.36
C THR A 82 2.44 -21.71 -10.55
N GLN A 83 1.43 -20.88 -10.32
CA GLN A 83 0.87 -20.01 -11.36
C GLN A 83 1.98 -19.08 -11.87
N SER A 84 2.20 -19.07 -13.19
CA SER A 84 3.10 -18.12 -13.84
C SER A 84 2.49 -16.72 -13.71
N ARG A 85 3.14 -15.84 -12.94
CA ARG A 85 2.72 -14.45 -12.75
C ARG A 85 3.30 -13.57 -13.85
N TRP A 86 2.58 -12.53 -14.23
CA TRP A 86 3.07 -11.51 -15.16
C TRP A 86 3.63 -10.33 -14.36
N PRO A 87 4.85 -9.85 -14.67
CA PRO A 87 5.36 -8.64 -14.07
C PRO A 87 4.54 -7.45 -14.54
N SER A 88 4.10 -6.59 -13.62
CA SER A 88 3.32 -5.38 -13.96
C SER A 88 4.19 -4.27 -14.58
N GLY A 89 5.52 -4.40 -14.47
CA GLY A 89 6.48 -3.33 -14.77
C GLY A 89 6.75 -2.41 -13.57
N PHE A 90 6.09 -2.66 -12.44
CA PHE A 90 6.21 -1.92 -11.19
C PHE A 90 6.52 -2.91 -10.05
N GLY A 91 7.74 -2.88 -9.51
CA GLY A 91 8.20 -3.81 -8.49
C GLY A 91 7.43 -3.73 -7.16
N GLU A 92 7.00 -2.53 -6.77
CA GLU A 92 6.18 -2.27 -5.60
C GLU A 92 4.74 -2.77 -5.80
N LEU A 93 4.17 -2.62 -7.00
CA LEU A 93 2.88 -3.21 -7.32
C LEU A 93 2.95 -4.74 -7.34
N ASP A 94 3.99 -5.30 -7.96
CA ASP A 94 4.20 -6.75 -8.02
C ASP A 94 4.34 -7.33 -6.61
N ARG A 95 5.06 -6.66 -5.72
CA ARG A 95 5.17 -7.03 -4.30
C ARG A 95 3.80 -7.06 -3.63
N VAL A 96 3.01 -6.00 -3.77
CA VAL A 96 1.66 -5.91 -3.17
C VAL A 96 0.73 -6.99 -3.70
N LEU A 97 0.89 -7.40 -4.97
CA LEU A 97 0.14 -8.50 -5.59
C LEU A 97 0.67 -9.90 -5.21
N GLY A 98 1.78 -9.99 -4.47
CA GLY A 98 2.39 -11.26 -4.04
C GLY A 98 3.36 -11.86 -5.05
N GLY A 99 4.08 -11.01 -5.79
CA GLY A 99 5.08 -11.40 -6.80
C GLY A 99 4.63 -11.19 -8.26
N GLY A 100 3.60 -10.38 -8.49
CA GLY A 100 3.11 -10.03 -9.83
C GLY A 100 1.64 -10.37 -10.09
N ILE A 101 1.18 -9.99 -11.27
CA ILE A 101 -0.21 -10.12 -11.74
C ILE A 101 -0.54 -11.59 -11.98
N VAL A 102 -1.64 -12.06 -11.37
CA VAL A 102 -2.10 -13.45 -11.50
C VAL A 102 -3.09 -13.56 -12.67
N PRO A 103 -2.87 -14.44 -13.66
CA PRO A 103 -3.79 -14.67 -14.77
C PRO A 103 -5.19 -15.09 -14.30
N GLY A 104 -6.24 -14.54 -14.92
CA GLY A 104 -7.63 -14.88 -14.59
C GLY A 104 -8.06 -14.45 -13.18
N SER A 105 -7.34 -13.51 -12.57
CA SER A 105 -7.67 -12.97 -11.25
C SER A 105 -8.50 -11.69 -11.34
N LEU A 106 -9.18 -11.37 -10.24
CA LEU A 106 -9.94 -10.13 -10.09
C LEU A 106 -9.31 -9.26 -8.99
N VAL A 107 -8.79 -8.10 -9.37
CA VAL A 107 -8.11 -7.14 -8.49
C VAL A 107 -8.92 -5.85 -8.39
N LEU A 108 -9.30 -5.46 -7.17
CA LEU A 108 -9.94 -4.18 -6.88
C LEU A 108 -8.92 -3.17 -6.38
N ILE A 109 -8.91 -1.97 -6.93
CA ILE A 109 -8.11 -0.84 -6.43
C ILE A 109 -9.06 0.23 -5.89
N GLY A 110 -9.10 0.33 -4.57
CA GLY A 110 -9.82 1.33 -3.80
C GLY A 110 -8.98 2.58 -3.53
N GLY A 111 -9.61 3.73 -3.27
CA GLY A 111 -8.92 4.91 -2.77
C GLY A 111 -9.67 6.22 -3.04
N GLU A 112 -9.24 7.30 -2.40
CA GLU A 112 -9.85 8.63 -2.59
C GLU A 112 -9.79 9.09 -4.06
N PRO A 113 -10.79 9.88 -4.53
CA PRO A 113 -10.70 10.55 -5.82
C PRO A 113 -9.43 11.41 -5.92
N GLY A 114 -8.73 11.36 -7.06
CA GLY A 114 -7.49 12.12 -7.27
C GLY A 114 -6.23 11.51 -6.63
N ILE A 115 -6.32 10.34 -5.96
CA ILE A 115 -5.13 9.69 -5.40
C ILE A 115 -4.20 9.10 -6.49
N GLY A 116 -4.66 8.97 -7.75
CA GLY A 116 -3.85 8.47 -8.86
C GLY A 116 -4.10 7.01 -9.25
N LYS A 117 -5.25 6.42 -8.89
CA LYS A 117 -5.64 5.06 -9.31
C LYS A 117 -5.61 4.86 -10.83
N SER A 118 -6.30 5.73 -11.56
CA SER A 118 -6.30 5.74 -13.04
C SER A 118 -4.90 5.95 -13.61
N THR A 119 -4.08 6.80 -12.97
CA THR A 119 -2.69 7.03 -13.39
C THR A 119 -1.86 5.76 -13.27
N LEU A 120 -1.93 5.06 -12.12
CA LEU A 120 -1.24 3.81 -11.89
C LEU A 120 -1.64 2.75 -12.93
N LEU A 121 -2.95 2.53 -13.10
CA LEU A 121 -3.44 1.51 -14.02
C LEU A 121 -3.16 1.83 -15.48
N LEU A 122 -3.17 3.10 -15.87
CA LEU A 122 -2.81 3.51 -17.23
C LEU A 122 -1.32 3.27 -17.51
N GLN A 123 -0.44 3.53 -16.54
CA GLN A 123 0.99 3.20 -16.66
C GLN A 123 1.23 1.69 -16.70
N VAL A 124 0.55 0.91 -15.86
CA VAL A 124 0.62 -0.56 -15.87
C VAL A 124 0.10 -1.14 -17.18
N ALA A 125 -1.05 -0.66 -17.67
CA ALA A 125 -1.62 -1.08 -18.94
C ALA A 125 -0.66 -0.83 -20.10
N ASN A 126 0.05 0.30 -20.11
CA ASN A 126 1.07 0.58 -21.10
C ASN A 126 2.23 -0.42 -21.08
N MET A 127 2.74 -0.72 -19.88
CA MET A 127 3.86 -1.63 -19.72
C MET A 127 3.50 -3.05 -20.19
N LEU A 128 2.28 -3.48 -19.90
CA LEU A 128 1.76 -4.78 -20.33
C LEU A 128 1.45 -4.84 -21.83
N ALA A 129 0.98 -3.74 -22.43
CA ALA A 129 0.66 -3.67 -23.86
C ALA A 129 1.86 -3.97 -24.78
N ARG A 130 3.09 -3.87 -24.28
CA ARG A 130 4.29 -4.27 -25.02
C ARG A 130 4.28 -5.74 -25.45
N LYS A 131 3.57 -6.61 -24.72
CA LYS A 131 3.56 -8.07 -24.98
C LYS A 131 2.16 -8.66 -25.04
N ASP A 132 1.23 -8.10 -24.28
CA ASP A 132 -0.09 -8.65 -24.04
C ASP A 132 -1.18 -7.72 -24.58
N ARG A 133 -2.33 -8.28 -24.95
CA ARG A 133 -3.47 -7.48 -25.41
C ARG A 133 -4.21 -6.90 -24.20
N ILE A 134 -4.31 -5.58 -24.11
CA ILE A 134 -4.86 -4.87 -22.96
C ILE A 134 -6.09 -4.08 -23.39
N LEU A 135 -7.18 -4.21 -22.62
CA LEU A 135 -8.38 -3.39 -22.79
C LEU A 135 -8.53 -2.43 -21.61
N TYR A 136 -8.52 -1.13 -21.86
CA TYR A 136 -8.84 -0.12 -20.87
C TYR A 136 -10.25 0.40 -21.13
N VAL A 137 -11.18 0.11 -20.22
CA VAL A 137 -12.55 0.62 -20.25
C VAL A 137 -12.61 1.88 -19.40
N SER A 138 -12.79 3.02 -20.04
CA SER A 138 -12.94 4.32 -19.37
C SER A 138 -14.41 4.69 -19.31
N ALA A 139 -14.97 4.63 -18.11
CA ALA A 139 -16.36 4.99 -17.85
C ALA A 139 -16.48 6.37 -17.17
N GLU A 140 -15.37 7.02 -16.81
CA GLU A 140 -15.35 8.38 -16.25
C GLU A 140 -14.82 9.45 -17.21
N GLU A 141 -13.81 9.12 -18.03
CA GLU A 141 -13.15 10.07 -18.92
C GLU A 141 -13.44 9.76 -20.40
N SER A 142 -13.51 10.81 -21.22
CA SER A 142 -13.57 10.64 -22.67
C SER A 142 -12.27 10.05 -23.22
N GLY A 143 -12.35 9.33 -24.35
CA GLY A 143 -11.16 8.73 -24.95
C GLY A 143 -10.05 9.74 -25.29
N GLN A 144 -10.41 10.98 -25.62
CA GLN A 144 -9.47 12.07 -25.87
C GLN A 144 -8.73 12.51 -24.58
N GLN A 145 -9.44 12.58 -23.44
CA GLN A 145 -8.82 12.91 -22.16
C GLN A 145 -7.83 11.83 -21.72
N VAL A 146 -8.22 10.56 -21.83
CA VAL A 146 -7.34 9.42 -21.52
C VAL A 146 -6.09 9.45 -22.41
N LYS A 147 -6.24 9.73 -23.72
CA LYS A 147 -5.12 9.86 -24.65
C LYS A 147 -4.17 11.01 -24.31
N LEU A 148 -4.69 12.18 -23.91
CA LEU A 148 -3.86 13.30 -23.49
C LEU A 148 -3.08 12.99 -22.19
N ARG A 149 -3.72 12.29 -21.24
CA ARG A 149 -3.05 11.83 -20.02
C ARG A 149 -1.98 10.81 -20.36
N SER A 150 -2.29 9.82 -21.18
CA SER A 150 -1.35 8.78 -21.58
C SER A 150 -0.12 9.38 -22.29
N GLN A 151 -0.29 10.37 -23.16
CA GLN A 151 0.83 11.12 -23.75
C GLN A 151 1.73 11.79 -22.72
N ARG A 152 1.15 12.43 -21.69
CA ARG A 152 1.92 13.08 -20.61
C ARG A 152 2.68 12.09 -19.74
N LEU A 153 2.13 10.88 -19.56
CA LEU A 153 2.73 9.80 -18.79
C LEU A 153 3.81 9.02 -19.58
N GLY A 154 4.12 9.44 -20.82
CA GLY A 154 5.03 8.68 -21.69
C GLY A 154 4.45 7.35 -22.18
N VAL A 155 3.11 7.19 -22.10
CA VAL A 155 2.39 5.96 -22.46
C VAL A 155 2.07 5.90 -23.95
N ALA A 156 1.89 7.04 -24.62
CA ALA A 156 1.42 7.05 -26.01
C ALA A 156 2.52 7.19 -27.07
N ASN A 157 3.80 7.15 -26.69
CA ASN A 157 4.94 7.00 -27.59
C ASN A 157 6.13 6.49 -26.77
N PRO A 158 6.83 5.42 -27.17
CA PRO A 158 8.05 4.99 -26.52
C PRO A 158 9.17 5.95 -26.90
N VAL A 159 9.27 7.05 -26.16
CA VAL A 159 10.46 7.88 -26.19
C VAL A 159 11.31 7.40 -25.02
N ASP A 160 12.49 6.88 -25.35
CA ASP A 160 13.54 6.47 -24.43
C ASP A 160 13.66 7.44 -23.26
N LEU A 161 13.26 7.00 -22.07
CA LEU A 161 13.53 7.69 -20.80
C LEU A 161 15.00 7.53 -20.35
N SER A 162 15.92 7.25 -21.29
CA SER A 162 17.33 7.01 -21.02
C SER A 162 18.28 8.05 -21.65
N SER A 163 17.80 9.17 -22.20
CA SER A 163 18.72 10.20 -22.73
C SER A 163 18.22 11.65 -22.70
N ASN A 164 18.59 12.38 -21.63
CA ASN A 164 19.23 13.73 -21.66
C ASN A 164 19.10 14.43 -20.29
N GLY A 165 20.14 14.96 -19.65
CA GLY A 165 21.55 15.13 -20.00
C GLY A 165 22.31 15.79 -18.84
N GLY A 166 23.64 15.80 -18.78
CA GLY A 166 24.61 15.20 -19.68
C GLY A 166 26.05 15.36 -19.17
N HIS A 167 26.95 14.59 -19.77
CA HIS A 167 28.33 15.01 -20.02
C HIS A 167 28.83 14.27 -21.27
N LYS A 168 29.34 15.05 -22.22
CA LYS A 168 29.98 14.57 -23.45
C LYS A 168 31.24 13.77 -23.10
N SER A 169 31.42 12.58 -23.68
CA SER A 169 32.62 12.23 -24.46
C SER A 169 32.54 10.82 -25.03
N GLY A 170 32.81 10.67 -26.33
CA GLY A 170 33.72 9.63 -26.83
C GLY A 170 33.23 8.20 -27.05
N SER A 171 33.26 7.82 -28.34
CA SER A 171 33.53 6.49 -28.92
C SER A 171 32.37 5.54 -29.24
N ASN A 172 32.43 5.09 -30.50
CA ASN A 172 31.50 4.22 -31.20
C ASN A 172 31.31 2.86 -30.52
N GLY A 173 30.04 2.50 -30.34
CA GLY A 173 29.60 1.15 -30.03
C GLY A 173 28.10 1.06 -30.26
N GLU A 174 27.70 0.78 -31.50
CA GLU A 174 26.32 0.46 -31.83
C GLU A 174 25.88 -0.79 -31.08
N VAL A 175 25.12 -0.61 -30.01
CA VAL A 175 24.35 -1.68 -29.38
C VAL A 175 22.98 -1.69 -30.07
N LYS A 176 22.74 -2.68 -30.93
CA LYS A 176 21.43 -2.97 -31.50
C LYS A 176 20.46 -3.34 -30.39
N THR A 177 19.47 -2.51 -30.14
CA THR A 177 18.29 -2.86 -29.33
C THR A 177 17.19 -3.40 -30.27
N ASP A 178 17.25 -4.70 -30.54
CA ASP A 178 16.24 -5.45 -31.31
C ASP A 178 15.02 -5.79 -30.43
N LEU A 179 14.21 -4.79 -30.06
CA LEU A 179 12.87 -4.99 -29.50
C LEU A 179 11.91 -4.03 -30.21
N GLU A 180 11.19 -4.53 -31.22
CA GLU A 180 10.10 -3.81 -31.88
C GLU A 180 9.01 -3.48 -30.82
N ASP A 181 8.86 -2.19 -30.49
CA ASP A 181 7.93 -1.73 -29.44
C ASP A 181 6.50 -1.64 -29.99
N ASN A 182 5.79 -2.77 -30.00
CA ASN A 182 4.40 -2.89 -30.43
C ASN A 182 3.36 -2.42 -29.38
N SER A 183 3.76 -1.62 -28.38
CA SER A 183 2.86 -1.18 -27.30
C SER A 183 1.59 -0.47 -27.80
N ALA A 184 1.70 0.31 -28.88
CA ALA A 184 0.56 1.03 -29.46
C ALA A 184 -0.47 0.12 -30.16
N GLU A 185 -0.08 -1.08 -30.62
CA GLU A 185 -0.96 -1.99 -31.36
C GLU A 185 -1.82 -2.86 -30.43
N ASN A 186 -1.34 -3.12 -29.21
CA ASN A 186 -1.99 -4.03 -28.26
C ASN A 186 -2.77 -3.30 -27.14
N PHE A 187 -2.76 -1.97 -27.11
CA PHE A 187 -3.51 -1.17 -26.15
C PHE A 187 -4.82 -0.69 -26.77
N TYR A 188 -5.94 -1.26 -26.32
CA TYR A 188 -7.29 -0.87 -26.72
C TYR A 188 -7.96 0.01 -25.65
N LEU A 189 -8.65 1.07 -26.07
CA LEU A 189 -9.40 1.98 -25.21
C LEU A 189 -10.88 1.95 -25.59
N LEU A 190 -11.74 1.62 -24.64
CA LEU A 190 -13.20 1.61 -24.80
C LEU A 190 -13.81 2.67 -23.87
N PRO A 191 -14.16 3.86 -24.37
CA PRO A 191 -14.86 4.87 -23.59
C PRO A 191 -16.35 4.53 -23.54
N GLU A 192 -16.77 3.66 -22.61
CA GLU A 192 -18.13 3.14 -22.57
C GLU A 192 -18.64 2.95 -21.13
N THR A 193 -19.95 3.08 -20.95
CA THR A 193 -20.61 2.94 -19.64
C THR A 193 -21.62 1.79 -19.61
N ASP A 194 -22.15 1.34 -20.74
CA ASP A 194 -23.08 0.21 -20.77
C ASP A 194 -22.36 -1.12 -20.54
N LEU A 195 -22.72 -1.83 -19.46
CA LEU A 195 -22.15 -3.12 -19.09
C LEU A 195 -22.30 -4.16 -20.22
N GLU A 196 -23.41 -4.20 -20.94
CA GLU A 196 -23.62 -5.21 -21.98
C GLU A 196 -22.63 -5.02 -23.14
N VAL A 197 -22.32 -3.77 -23.48
CA VAL A 197 -21.34 -3.45 -24.51
C VAL A 197 -19.94 -3.87 -24.04
N VAL A 198 -19.60 -3.54 -22.79
CA VAL A 198 -18.32 -3.93 -22.18
C VAL A 198 -18.15 -5.46 -22.16
N LEU A 199 -19.18 -6.22 -21.77
CA LEU A 199 -19.12 -7.68 -21.73
C LEU A 199 -18.93 -8.29 -23.13
N ARG A 200 -19.63 -7.77 -24.14
CA ARG A 200 -19.46 -8.21 -25.53
C ARG A 200 -18.05 -7.95 -26.04
N GLU A 201 -17.48 -6.79 -25.72
CA GLU A 201 -16.11 -6.46 -26.11
C GLU A 201 -15.08 -7.37 -25.43
N LEU A 202 -15.27 -7.68 -24.14
CA LEU A 202 -14.41 -8.65 -23.43
C LEU A 202 -14.44 -10.04 -24.08
N GLU A 203 -15.61 -10.52 -24.49
CA GLU A 203 -15.76 -11.81 -25.16
C GLU A 203 -15.21 -11.80 -26.61
N ALA A 204 -15.30 -10.66 -27.30
CA ALA A 204 -14.84 -10.51 -28.68
C ALA A 204 -13.32 -10.34 -28.77
N LEU A 205 -12.76 -9.38 -28.02
CA LEU A 205 -11.34 -9.05 -28.03
C LEU A 205 -10.50 -10.11 -27.29
N LYS A 206 -11.06 -10.70 -26.22
CA LYS A 206 -10.38 -11.64 -25.30
C LYS A 206 -9.02 -11.13 -24.86
N PRO A 207 -8.96 -9.95 -24.21
CA PRO A 207 -7.70 -9.37 -23.75
C PRO A 207 -7.07 -10.25 -22.66
N ASN A 208 -5.75 -10.19 -22.53
CA ASN A 208 -5.02 -10.80 -21.43
C ASN A 208 -5.37 -10.10 -20.11
N VAL A 209 -5.44 -8.76 -20.15
CA VAL A 209 -5.81 -7.92 -19.01
C VAL A 209 -6.84 -6.89 -19.44
N ALA A 210 -7.87 -6.70 -18.62
CA ALA A 210 -8.82 -5.61 -18.76
C ALA A 210 -8.80 -4.71 -17.52
N VAL A 211 -8.88 -3.40 -17.74
CA VAL A 211 -9.01 -2.37 -16.69
C VAL A 211 -10.39 -1.75 -16.80
N ILE A 212 -11.09 -1.62 -15.67
CA ILE A 212 -12.39 -0.97 -15.55
C ILE A 212 -12.26 0.27 -14.68
N ASP A 213 -12.29 1.46 -15.30
CA ASP A 213 -12.07 2.75 -14.64
C ASP A 213 -13.25 3.71 -14.88
N SER A 214 -14.27 3.78 -14.02
CA SER A 214 -14.45 3.09 -12.74
C SER A 214 -15.74 2.27 -12.71
N ILE A 215 -15.85 1.33 -11.76
CA ILE A 215 -17.04 0.48 -11.65
C ILE A 215 -18.30 1.25 -11.26
N GLN A 216 -18.15 2.39 -10.59
CA GLN A 216 -19.28 3.20 -10.16
C GLN A 216 -20.08 3.80 -11.32
N THR A 217 -19.45 3.97 -12.48
CA THR A 217 -20.09 4.62 -13.64
C THR A 217 -20.60 3.63 -14.68
N ILE A 218 -20.19 2.37 -14.61
CA ILE A 218 -20.77 1.31 -15.45
C ILE A 218 -22.23 1.10 -15.10
N TYR A 219 -23.11 1.01 -16.09
CA TYR A 219 -24.56 0.83 -15.97
C TYR A 219 -25.08 -0.47 -16.57
N PHE A 220 -25.99 -1.14 -15.83
CA PHE A 220 -26.70 -2.31 -16.31
C PHE A 220 -28.20 -2.03 -16.38
N ALA A 221 -28.72 -1.93 -17.62
CA ALA A 221 -30.10 -1.51 -17.89
C ALA A 221 -31.17 -2.47 -17.35
N SER A 222 -30.82 -3.74 -17.11
CA SER A 222 -31.75 -4.72 -16.54
C SER A 222 -32.05 -4.50 -15.06
N LEU A 223 -31.30 -3.62 -14.38
CA LEU A 223 -31.54 -3.27 -12.98
C LEU A 223 -32.30 -1.94 -12.87
N THR A 224 -33.25 -1.88 -11.94
CA THR A 224 -34.02 -0.66 -11.64
C THR A 224 -33.27 0.34 -10.76
N SER A 225 -32.15 -0.06 -10.17
CA SER A 225 -31.32 0.76 -9.30
C SER A 225 -30.47 1.77 -10.10
N ALA A 226 -30.31 2.98 -9.57
CA ALA A 226 -29.52 4.02 -10.20
C ALA A 226 -28.03 3.65 -10.34
N PRO A 227 -27.33 4.20 -11.36
CA PRO A 227 -25.89 4.06 -11.49
C PRO A 227 -25.11 4.49 -10.25
N GLY A 228 -24.06 3.73 -9.90
CA GLY A 228 -23.24 3.97 -8.71
C GLY A 228 -23.85 3.50 -7.39
N SER A 229 -25.09 2.98 -7.41
CA SER A 229 -25.68 2.33 -6.24
C SER A 229 -24.97 1.01 -5.90
N VAL A 230 -25.00 0.62 -4.63
CA VAL A 230 -24.37 -0.61 -4.11
C VAL A 230 -24.83 -1.85 -4.89
N ALA A 231 -26.14 -1.97 -5.16
CA ALA A 231 -26.70 -3.09 -5.90
C ALA A 231 -26.15 -3.17 -7.33
N GLN A 232 -26.12 -2.03 -8.02
CA GLN A 232 -25.68 -1.94 -9.39
C GLN A 232 -24.18 -2.24 -9.53
N VAL A 233 -23.34 -1.67 -8.66
CA VAL A 233 -21.89 -1.94 -8.63
C VAL A 233 -21.60 -3.42 -8.33
N ARG A 234 -22.33 -4.03 -7.39
CA ARG A 234 -22.18 -5.46 -7.03
C ARG A 234 -22.53 -6.38 -8.18
N GLU A 235 -23.64 -6.12 -8.87
CA GLU A 235 -24.09 -6.95 -9.99
C GLU A 235 -23.17 -6.81 -11.20
N CYS A 236 -22.79 -5.57 -11.56
CA CYS A 236 -21.84 -5.33 -12.65
C CYS A 236 -20.51 -6.04 -12.40
N THR A 237 -19.98 -5.96 -11.17
CA THR A 237 -18.75 -6.68 -10.78
C THR A 237 -18.91 -8.19 -10.89
N SER A 238 -20.07 -8.73 -10.51
CA SER A 238 -20.34 -10.16 -10.58
C SER A 238 -20.42 -10.67 -12.02
N ALA A 239 -21.09 -9.92 -12.91
CA ALA A 239 -21.17 -10.23 -14.34
C ALA A 239 -19.79 -10.18 -15.01
N LEU A 240 -19.02 -9.12 -14.74
CA LEU A 240 -17.63 -8.98 -15.22
C LEU A 240 -16.75 -10.15 -14.74
N MET A 241 -16.87 -10.53 -13.46
CA MET A 241 -16.12 -11.65 -12.89
C MET A 241 -16.45 -12.97 -13.59
N GLN A 242 -17.73 -13.23 -13.90
CA GLN A 242 -18.14 -14.46 -14.58
C GLN A 242 -17.50 -14.58 -15.97
N VAL A 243 -17.54 -13.50 -16.77
CA VAL A 243 -16.89 -13.47 -18.08
C VAL A 243 -15.37 -13.60 -17.94
N ALA A 244 -14.76 -12.83 -17.02
CA ALA A 244 -13.32 -12.87 -16.80
C ALA A 244 -12.81 -14.26 -16.41
N LYS A 245 -13.50 -14.96 -15.49
CA LYS A 245 -13.14 -16.33 -15.09
C LYS A 245 -13.36 -17.35 -16.21
N ARG A 246 -14.39 -17.16 -17.04
CA ARG A 246 -14.71 -18.06 -18.16
C ARG A 246 -13.67 -17.96 -19.28
N GLU A 247 -13.29 -16.74 -19.63
CA GLU A 247 -12.34 -16.46 -20.72
C GLU A 247 -10.89 -16.34 -20.23
N ASN A 248 -10.63 -16.55 -18.93
CA ASN A 248 -9.32 -16.44 -18.29
C ASN A 248 -8.65 -15.05 -18.46
N ILE A 249 -9.46 -14.00 -18.36
CA ILE A 249 -9.04 -12.60 -18.43
C ILE A 249 -8.70 -12.12 -17.02
N THR A 250 -7.57 -11.45 -16.84
CA THR A 250 -7.27 -10.75 -15.58
C THR A 250 -7.97 -9.39 -15.57
N LEU A 251 -8.71 -9.08 -14.51
CA LEU A 251 -9.50 -7.87 -14.43
C LEU A 251 -9.02 -6.98 -13.28
N PHE A 252 -8.67 -5.73 -13.60
CA PHE A 252 -8.49 -4.66 -12.62
C PHE A 252 -9.74 -3.79 -12.58
N ILE A 253 -10.28 -3.57 -11.40
CA ILE A 253 -11.45 -2.72 -11.17
C ILE A 253 -11.05 -1.53 -10.30
N VAL A 254 -11.35 -0.32 -10.75
CA VAL A 254 -11.20 0.89 -9.94
C VAL A 254 -12.49 1.16 -9.18
N GLY A 255 -12.35 1.32 -7.86
CA GLY A 255 -13.43 1.75 -6.98
C GLY A 255 -13.06 3.03 -6.23
N HIS A 256 -13.88 4.07 -6.35
CA HIS A 256 -13.80 5.24 -5.48
C HIS A 256 -14.29 4.96 -4.06
N VAL A 257 -13.55 5.46 -3.06
CA VAL A 257 -13.98 5.48 -1.65
C VAL A 257 -14.44 6.91 -1.32
N THR A 258 -15.65 7.07 -0.81
CA THR A 258 -16.12 8.38 -0.31
C THR A 258 -15.74 8.58 1.16
N LYS A 259 -15.67 9.85 1.59
CA LYS A 259 -15.21 10.25 2.94
C LYS A 259 -16.01 9.65 4.10
N ASP A 260 -17.27 9.30 3.87
CA ASP A 260 -18.14 8.67 4.88
C ASP A 260 -18.14 7.14 4.82
N GLY A 261 -17.34 6.53 3.94
CA GLY A 261 -17.30 5.08 3.70
C GLY A 261 -18.60 4.48 3.12
N ALA A 262 -19.62 5.31 2.89
CA ALA A 262 -21.00 4.90 2.64
C ALA A 262 -21.35 4.70 1.15
N LEU A 263 -20.58 5.23 0.22
CA LEU A 263 -20.89 5.12 -1.21
C LEU A 263 -20.03 4.02 -1.83
N ALA A 264 -20.63 2.81 -1.94
CA ALA A 264 -20.05 1.61 -2.54
C ALA A 264 -18.57 1.41 -2.16
N GLY A 265 -18.26 1.55 -0.87
CA GLY A 265 -16.91 1.34 -0.36
C GLY A 265 -16.38 -0.03 -0.79
N PRO A 266 -15.06 -0.21 -0.96
CA PRO A 266 -14.45 -1.46 -1.40
C PRO A 266 -14.89 -2.67 -0.57
N ARG A 267 -15.33 -2.47 0.68
CA ARG A 267 -15.95 -3.50 1.54
C ARG A 267 -17.12 -4.23 0.89
N VAL A 268 -17.92 -3.58 0.04
CA VAL A 268 -19.04 -4.23 -0.67
C VAL A 268 -18.51 -5.26 -1.68
N LEU A 269 -17.42 -4.92 -2.37
CA LEU A 269 -16.82 -5.75 -3.42
C LEU A 269 -15.70 -6.65 -2.89
N GLU A 270 -15.22 -6.39 -1.69
CA GLU A 270 -14.08 -7.06 -1.06
C GLU A 270 -14.29 -8.57 -1.00
N HIS A 271 -15.52 -9.04 -0.78
CA HIS A 271 -15.83 -10.46 -0.77
C HIS A 271 -15.91 -11.09 -2.18
N LEU A 272 -16.26 -10.30 -3.20
CA LEU A 272 -16.42 -10.76 -4.58
C LEU A 272 -15.08 -10.90 -5.32
N VAL A 273 -14.11 -10.05 -5.00
CA VAL A 273 -12.82 -10.03 -5.70
C VAL A 273 -11.79 -10.98 -5.08
N ASP A 274 -10.76 -11.32 -5.84
CA ASP A 274 -9.67 -12.17 -5.34
C ASP A 274 -8.66 -11.37 -4.53
N THR A 275 -8.39 -10.12 -4.96
CA THR A 275 -7.42 -9.21 -4.34
C THR A 275 -8.03 -7.81 -4.19
N VAL A 276 -7.82 -7.18 -3.03
CA VAL A 276 -8.24 -5.81 -2.73
C VAL A 276 -7.01 -5.00 -2.34
N LEU A 277 -6.74 -3.95 -3.10
CA LEU A 277 -5.70 -2.98 -2.85
C LEU A 277 -6.33 -1.63 -2.51
N TYR A 278 -5.72 -0.91 -1.57
CA TYR A 278 -6.12 0.44 -1.20
C TYR A 278 -4.97 1.39 -1.49
N PHE A 279 -5.26 2.42 -2.28
CA PHE A 279 -4.34 3.50 -2.55
C PHE A 279 -4.66 4.68 -1.63
N GLU A 280 -3.75 4.93 -0.70
CA GLU A 280 -3.86 5.92 0.36
C GLU A 280 -2.75 6.98 0.20
N GLY A 281 -2.98 8.15 0.75
CA GLY A 281 -1.98 9.21 0.81
C GLY A 281 -2.59 10.48 1.36
N ASP A 282 -1.81 11.21 2.16
CA ASP A 282 -2.20 12.54 2.60
C ASP A 282 -2.09 13.51 1.41
N ARG A 283 -3.00 14.48 1.34
CA ARG A 283 -2.98 15.55 0.33
C ARG A 283 -1.73 16.42 0.44
N PHE A 284 -1.12 16.46 1.62
CA PHE A 284 0.07 17.24 1.91
C PHE A 284 1.37 16.41 1.85
N ALA A 285 1.28 15.08 1.77
CA ALA A 285 2.44 14.23 1.58
C ALA A 285 2.73 14.06 0.08
N SER A 286 4.01 14.08 -0.29
CA SER A 286 4.49 13.74 -1.64
C SER A 286 4.26 12.27 -2.00
N HIS A 287 4.12 11.41 -0.99
CA HIS A 287 4.09 9.96 -1.13
C HIS A 287 2.70 9.37 -0.93
N ARG A 288 2.47 8.26 -1.62
CA ARG A 288 1.22 7.51 -1.68
C ARG A 288 1.52 6.05 -1.41
N LEU A 289 0.70 5.42 -0.59
CA LEU A 289 0.87 4.06 -0.11
C LEU A 289 -0.19 3.17 -0.75
N LEU A 290 0.24 2.13 -1.45
CA LEU A 290 -0.62 1.08 -1.98
C LEU A 290 -0.57 -0.11 -1.02
N ARG A 291 -1.65 -0.34 -0.27
CA ARG A 291 -1.76 -1.42 0.70
C ARG A 291 -2.58 -2.57 0.13
N SER A 292 -2.16 -3.81 0.39
CA SER A 292 -3.08 -4.93 0.27
C SER A 292 -4.01 -4.96 1.49
N MET A 293 -5.30 -5.25 1.28
CA MET A 293 -6.26 -5.55 2.37
C MET A 293 -6.72 -7.01 2.32
N LYS A 294 -6.87 -7.54 1.10
CA LYS A 294 -7.19 -8.93 0.82
C LYS A 294 -6.32 -9.39 -0.33
N ASN A 295 -5.63 -10.52 -0.19
CA ASN A 295 -4.86 -11.10 -1.28
C ASN A 295 -4.96 -12.61 -1.19
N ARG A 296 -5.69 -13.24 -2.12
CA ARG A 296 -5.80 -14.70 -2.20
C ARG A 296 -4.53 -15.36 -2.72
N PHE A 297 -3.62 -14.57 -3.29
CA PHE A 297 -2.41 -15.04 -3.96
C PHE A 297 -1.14 -14.57 -3.25
N GLY A 298 -1.23 -13.87 -2.13
CA GLY A 298 -0.06 -13.25 -1.49
C GLY A 298 -0.36 -12.79 -0.08
N ALA A 299 0.62 -12.15 0.53
CA ALA A 299 0.48 -11.57 1.85
C ALA A 299 -0.48 -10.37 1.83
N THR A 300 -1.32 -10.26 2.86
CA THR A 300 -2.27 -9.15 3.01
C THR A 300 -1.66 -7.90 3.60
N HIS A 301 -0.40 -7.93 4.02
CA HIS A 301 0.24 -6.86 4.77
C HIS A 301 1.43 -6.25 3.99
N GLU A 302 1.46 -6.47 2.68
CA GLU A 302 2.45 -5.90 1.77
C GLU A 302 2.03 -4.50 1.31
N ILE A 303 3.04 -3.66 1.07
CA ILE A 303 2.86 -2.23 0.82
C ILE A 303 3.82 -1.75 -0.25
N GLY A 304 3.26 -1.05 -1.22
CA GLY A 304 3.99 -0.37 -2.28
C GLY A 304 4.01 1.14 -2.02
N VAL A 305 5.15 1.79 -2.16
CA VAL A 305 5.28 3.24 -1.95
C VAL A 305 5.51 3.90 -3.30
N PHE A 306 4.72 4.93 -3.58
CA PHE A 306 4.76 5.68 -4.83
C PHE A 306 4.85 7.18 -4.56
N GLU A 307 5.44 7.91 -5.48
CA GLU A 307 5.48 9.37 -5.48
C GLU A 307 4.84 9.90 -6.76
N MET A 308 4.04 10.97 -6.64
CA MET A 308 3.48 11.65 -7.82
C MET A 308 4.47 12.69 -8.33
N VAL A 309 5.03 12.44 -9.51
CA VAL A 309 5.94 13.35 -10.22
C VAL A 309 5.26 13.92 -11.47
N ALA A 310 5.92 14.85 -12.17
CA ALA A 310 5.37 15.52 -13.35
C ALA A 310 4.93 14.54 -14.48
N HIS A 311 5.57 13.37 -14.56
CA HIS A 311 5.32 12.35 -15.58
C HIS A 311 4.52 11.13 -15.07
N GLY A 312 3.90 11.22 -13.89
CA GLY A 312 3.05 10.15 -13.35
C GLY A 312 3.48 9.66 -11.98
N LEU A 313 3.17 8.40 -11.68
CA LEU A 313 3.62 7.74 -10.46
C LEU A 313 4.98 7.10 -10.68
N ARG A 314 5.89 7.34 -9.72
CA ARG A 314 7.21 6.71 -9.62
C ARG A 314 7.26 5.84 -8.38
N GLU A 315 7.84 4.65 -8.50
CA GLU A 315 8.08 3.76 -7.35
C GLU A 315 9.17 4.31 -6.44
N VAL A 316 9.00 4.11 -5.14
CA VAL A 316 10.02 4.41 -4.16
C VAL A 316 10.56 3.09 -3.65
N ASP A 317 11.70 2.66 -4.20
CA ASP A 317 12.35 1.40 -3.83
C ASP A 317 12.79 1.38 -2.36
N ASN A 318 13.23 2.55 -1.87
CA ASN A 318 13.69 2.74 -0.50
C ASN A 318 12.84 3.79 0.24
N PRO A 319 11.70 3.39 0.82
CA PRO A 319 10.79 4.33 1.47
C PRO A 319 11.40 4.96 2.71
N SER A 320 12.35 4.27 3.35
CA SER A 320 13.03 4.76 4.55
C SER A 320 13.77 6.09 4.31
N GLU A 321 14.22 6.38 3.09
CA GLU A 321 14.82 7.69 2.77
C GLU A 321 13.84 8.85 2.89
N LEU A 322 12.53 8.59 2.78
CA LEU A 322 11.49 9.61 2.86
C LEU A 322 11.14 9.99 4.30
N PHE A 323 11.42 9.08 5.24
CA PHE A 323 11.02 9.18 6.65
C PHE A 323 12.22 9.37 7.58
N LEU A 324 13.43 9.43 7.02
CA LEU A 324 14.64 9.85 7.69
C LEU A 324 14.90 11.32 7.37
N GLY A 325 15.21 12.12 8.39
CA GLY A 325 15.64 13.50 8.23
C GLY A 325 17.04 13.60 7.60
N ASN A 326 17.53 14.83 7.44
CA ASN A 326 18.86 15.07 6.92
C ASN A 326 19.91 14.51 7.88
N LYS A 327 20.67 13.48 7.46
CA LYS A 327 21.63 12.76 8.31
C LYS A 327 22.77 13.65 8.84
N ASP A 328 22.99 14.79 8.21
CA ASP A 328 24.05 15.75 8.58
C ASP A 328 23.55 16.84 9.56
N GLU A 329 22.26 16.87 9.86
CA GLU A 329 21.67 17.84 10.79
C GLU A 329 21.44 17.19 12.17
N PHE A 330 22.30 17.53 13.12
CA PHE A 330 22.22 17.02 14.49
C PHE A 330 21.29 17.89 15.32
N SER A 331 20.07 17.41 15.58
CA SER A 331 19.09 18.12 16.42
C SER A 331 18.81 17.36 17.72
N PRO A 332 18.83 18.05 18.89
CA PRO A 332 18.34 17.49 20.13
C PRO A 332 16.88 17.06 20.03
N GLY A 333 16.57 15.91 20.64
CA GLY A 333 15.21 15.38 20.61
C GLY A 333 14.84 14.59 19.36
N THR A 334 15.80 14.32 18.48
CA THR A 334 15.61 13.45 17.32
C THR A 334 16.09 12.04 17.62
N SER A 335 15.27 11.03 17.33
CA SER A 335 15.59 9.61 17.49
C SER A 335 15.06 8.78 16.30
N THR A 336 15.63 7.60 16.04
CA THR A 336 15.19 6.75 14.93
C THR A 336 14.63 5.43 15.43
N THR A 337 13.49 5.00 14.89
CA THR A 337 12.92 3.66 15.09
C THR A 337 12.70 2.97 13.76
N VAL A 338 12.35 1.70 13.81
CA VAL A 338 11.87 0.95 12.65
C VAL A 338 10.42 0.62 12.92
N ALA A 339 9.52 1.27 12.19
CA ALA A 339 8.10 0.94 12.20
C ALA A 339 7.83 -0.22 11.24
N CYS A 340 6.91 -1.13 11.57
CA CYS A 340 6.41 -2.14 10.66
C CYS A 340 5.05 -1.72 10.15
N GLU A 341 4.97 -1.45 8.85
CA GLU A 341 3.71 -1.24 8.17
C GLU A 341 3.34 -2.58 7.49
N GLY A 342 2.59 -3.40 8.21
CA GLY A 342 2.37 -4.80 7.84
C GLY A 342 3.60 -5.68 8.07
N THR A 343 4.21 -6.25 7.02
CA THR A 343 5.57 -6.85 7.09
C THR A 343 6.64 -5.92 6.58
N ARG A 344 6.33 -4.73 6.11
CA ARG A 344 7.36 -3.84 5.58
C ARG A 344 8.00 -3.06 6.72
N PRO A 345 9.28 -3.31 7.05
CA PRO A 345 10.00 -2.44 7.95
C PRO A 345 10.29 -1.12 7.24
N ILE A 346 10.01 -0.01 7.91
CA ILE A 346 10.24 1.35 7.43
C ILE A 346 10.95 2.08 8.57
N LEU A 347 12.12 2.67 8.30
CA LEU A 347 12.76 3.50 9.30
C LEU A 347 12.02 4.82 9.41
N VAL A 348 11.82 5.28 10.64
CA VAL A 348 11.07 6.50 10.93
C VAL A 348 11.83 7.31 11.97
N GLU A 349 12.04 8.57 11.65
CA GLU A 349 12.54 9.54 12.60
C GLU A 349 11.41 10.08 13.47
N ILE A 350 11.63 10.06 14.78
CA ILE A 350 10.76 10.63 15.81
C ILE A 350 11.44 11.87 16.35
N GLN A 351 10.74 12.99 16.32
CA GLN A 351 11.19 14.27 16.84
C GLN A 351 10.37 14.65 18.05
N ALA A 352 11.03 15.12 19.10
CA ALA A 352 10.39 15.67 20.28
C ALA A 352 10.91 17.07 20.59
N LEU A 353 10.00 17.96 20.97
CA LEU A 353 10.30 19.29 21.49
C LEU A 353 9.69 19.42 22.88
N VAL A 354 10.55 19.53 23.88
CA VAL A 354 10.19 19.73 25.28
C VAL A 354 10.58 21.14 25.71
N SER A 355 9.62 21.94 26.17
CA SER A 355 9.85 23.34 26.54
C SER A 355 9.08 23.70 27.81
N PRO A 356 9.56 24.65 28.64
CA PRO A 356 8.75 25.20 29.72
C PRO A 356 7.40 25.73 29.21
N ALA A 357 6.31 25.38 29.91
CA ALA A 357 4.98 25.87 29.57
C ALA A 357 4.84 27.35 29.94
N SER A 358 4.41 28.20 28.99
CA SER A 358 4.34 29.65 29.19
C SER A 358 3.19 30.09 30.11
N PHE A 359 2.05 29.36 30.11
CA PHE A 359 0.93 29.57 31.05
C PHE A 359 -0.10 28.43 30.92
N GLY A 360 -0.72 28.02 32.04
CA GLY A 360 -1.80 27.01 32.03
C GLY A 360 -1.34 25.56 32.13
N SER A 361 -2.22 24.61 31.78
CA SER A 361 -1.85 23.19 31.73
C SER A 361 -0.92 22.92 30.54
N PRO A 362 0.20 22.20 30.74
CA PRO A 362 1.15 21.95 29.66
C PRO A 362 0.51 21.25 28.46
N ARG A 363 0.92 21.67 27.27
CA ARG A 363 0.44 21.13 26.01
C ARG A 363 1.15 19.83 25.70
N ARG A 364 0.35 18.82 25.32
CA ARG A 364 0.84 17.52 24.85
C ARG A 364 0.25 17.28 23.47
N SER A 365 1.07 17.45 22.45
CA SER A 365 0.64 17.37 21.05
C SER A 365 1.42 16.29 20.32
N THR A 366 0.73 15.55 19.46
CA THR A 366 1.36 14.54 18.61
C THR A 366 0.98 14.72 17.14
N THR A 367 1.92 14.40 16.24
CA THR A 367 1.68 14.28 14.80
C THR A 367 2.23 12.93 14.33
N GLY A 368 1.34 12.03 13.90
CA GLY A 368 1.71 10.67 13.46
C GLY A 368 2.18 9.73 14.56
N VAL A 369 2.01 10.11 15.84
CA VAL A 369 2.20 9.23 17.01
C VAL A 369 0.91 9.24 17.83
N ASP A 370 0.54 8.09 18.41
CA ASP A 370 -0.66 8.00 19.25
C ASP A 370 -0.54 8.85 20.53
N ASN A 371 -1.58 9.63 20.83
CA ASN A 371 -1.60 10.53 21.97
C ASN A 371 -1.66 9.76 23.30
N SER A 372 -2.40 8.66 23.36
CA SER A 372 -2.53 7.85 24.58
C SER A 372 -1.19 7.21 24.97
N ARG A 373 -0.43 6.71 23.97
CA ARG A 373 0.94 6.21 24.15
C ARG A 373 1.88 7.29 24.65
N LEU A 374 1.86 8.49 24.04
CA LEU A 374 2.68 9.59 24.55
C LEU A 374 2.41 9.85 26.03
N GLN A 375 1.14 9.95 26.45
CA GLN A 375 0.80 10.20 27.85
C GLN A 375 1.33 9.11 28.80
N GLN A 376 1.26 7.84 28.39
CA GLN A 376 1.82 6.72 29.17
C GLN A 376 3.35 6.82 29.28
N ILE A 377 4.03 7.13 28.17
CA ILE A 377 5.49 7.29 28.14
C ILE A 377 5.92 8.44 29.05
N LEU A 378 5.27 9.60 28.98
CA LEU A 378 5.56 10.74 29.84
C LEU A 378 5.38 10.39 31.33
N ALA A 379 4.31 9.67 31.67
CA ALA A 379 4.08 9.22 33.05
C ALA A 379 5.15 8.23 33.54
N VAL A 380 5.64 7.34 32.67
CA VAL A 380 6.75 6.43 32.98
C VAL A 380 8.06 7.19 33.18
N LEU A 381 8.40 8.12 32.29
CA LEU A 381 9.59 8.97 32.42
C LEU A 381 9.56 9.78 33.71
N GLU A 382 8.42 10.37 34.06
CA GLU A 382 8.30 11.14 35.30
C GLU A 382 8.39 10.26 36.55
N LYS A 383 7.61 9.16 36.60
CA LYS A 383 7.52 8.36 37.83
C LYS A 383 8.70 7.40 38.04
N ARG A 384 9.28 6.87 36.97
CA ARG A 384 10.33 5.83 37.03
C ARG A 384 11.72 6.37 36.81
N VAL A 385 11.89 7.37 35.95
CA VAL A 385 13.19 8.01 35.66
C VAL A 385 13.39 9.26 36.51
N GLY A 386 12.33 9.91 36.96
CA GLY A 386 12.40 11.11 37.80
C GLY A 386 12.54 12.41 37.01
N ILE A 387 12.11 12.43 35.75
CA ILE A 387 12.17 13.63 34.88
C ILE A 387 10.93 14.48 35.11
N PRO A 388 11.04 15.75 35.55
CA PRO A 388 9.89 16.58 35.93
C PRO A 388 9.15 17.15 34.70
N LEU A 389 8.44 16.28 33.97
CA LEU A 389 7.71 16.62 32.74
C LEU A 389 6.33 17.25 33.00
N SER A 390 5.82 17.22 34.23
CA SER A 390 4.48 17.73 34.59
C SER A 390 4.26 19.23 34.37
N LYS A 391 5.31 20.01 34.13
CA LYS A 391 5.25 21.47 33.86
C LYS A 391 5.79 21.85 32.47
N LEU A 392 6.07 20.88 31.62
CA LEU A 392 6.70 21.11 30.34
C LEU A 392 5.73 20.78 29.21
N ASP A 393 5.67 21.68 28.23
CA ASP A 393 5.05 21.39 26.96
C ASP A 393 5.85 20.29 26.27
N THR A 394 5.17 19.32 25.67
CA THR A 394 5.80 18.22 24.94
C THR A 394 5.09 18.03 23.62
N ILE A 395 5.82 18.25 22.53
CA ILE A 395 5.35 18.04 21.16
C ILE A 395 6.16 16.89 20.59
N VAL A 396 5.50 15.88 20.02
CA VAL A 396 6.17 14.75 19.37
C VAL A 396 5.64 14.57 17.95
N ALA A 397 6.52 14.40 16.98
CA ALA A 397 6.16 14.19 15.59
C ALA A 397 6.96 13.02 15.00
N SER A 398 6.34 12.35 14.04
CA SER A 398 7.03 11.45 13.10
C SER A 398 7.35 12.22 11.82
N VAL A 399 8.57 12.07 11.32
CA VAL A 399 9.01 12.72 10.08
C VAL A 399 8.36 12.04 8.87
N GLY A 400 8.06 12.83 7.84
CA GLY A 400 7.45 12.35 6.59
C GLY A 400 5.97 11.97 6.70
N GLY A 401 5.31 12.27 7.83
CA GLY A 401 3.86 12.09 8.00
C GLY A 401 3.39 10.65 8.15
N LEU A 402 4.32 9.70 8.37
CA LEU A 402 3.98 8.30 8.60
C LEU A 402 3.31 8.12 9.96
N LYS A 403 2.15 7.46 10.01
CA LYS A 403 1.51 7.14 11.29
C LYS A 403 2.19 5.94 11.94
N VAL A 404 2.91 6.18 13.03
CA VAL A 404 3.58 5.17 13.84
C VAL A 404 2.68 4.79 15.02
N GLU A 405 1.71 3.92 14.75
CA GLU A 405 0.72 3.46 15.74
C GLU A 405 1.06 2.07 16.30
N GLU A 406 2.29 1.87 16.76
CA GLU A 406 2.73 0.57 17.27
C GLU A 406 3.61 0.63 18.53
N PRO A 407 3.63 -0.44 19.36
CA PRO A 407 4.37 -0.44 20.62
C PRO A 407 5.88 -0.31 20.48
N THR A 408 6.47 -0.78 19.38
CA THR A 408 7.93 -0.80 19.22
C THR A 408 8.56 0.59 19.21
N ALA A 409 7.79 1.60 18.80
CA ALA A 409 8.22 2.99 18.74
C ALA A 409 8.25 3.67 20.11
N ASP A 410 7.66 3.08 21.16
CA ASP A 410 7.57 3.69 22.48
C ASP A 410 8.95 4.06 23.03
N LEU A 411 9.96 3.19 22.83
CA LEU A 411 11.33 3.44 23.28
C LEU A 411 11.93 4.64 22.55
N ALA A 412 11.75 4.75 21.23
CA ALA A 412 12.27 5.86 20.44
C ALA A 412 11.63 7.19 20.85
N VAL A 413 10.30 7.20 21.07
CA VAL A 413 9.58 8.37 21.61
C VAL A 413 10.10 8.74 22.99
N ALA A 414 10.30 7.76 23.87
CA ALA A 414 10.83 8.02 25.22
C ALA A 414 12.22 8.66 25.17
N ILE A 415 13.14 8.11 24.37
CA ILE A 415 14.49 8.66 24.26
C ILE A 415 14.47 10.03 23.56
N ALA A 416 13.66 10.25 22.52
CA ALA A 416 13.49 11.56 21.88
C ALA A 416 13.07 12.63 22.90
N VAL A 417 12.06 12.35 23.73
CA VAL A 417 11.61 13.28 24.79
C VAL A 417 12.74 13.59 25.77
N VAL A 418 13.50 12.58 26.21
CA VAL A 418 14.61 12.79 27.16
C VAL A 418 15.77 13.55 26.51
N ALA A 419 16.08 13.26 25.24
CA ALA A 419 17.10 13.95 24.46
C ALA A 419 16.74 15.43 24.29
N SER A 420 15.48 15.74 23.99
CA SER A 420 14.97 17.12 23.93
C SER A 420 15.06 17.83 25.28
N PHE A 421 14.56 17.18 26.35
CA PHE A 421 14.59 17.73 27.70
C PHE A 421 16.01 18.03 28.21
N ARG A 422 16.99 17.19 27.85
CA ARG A 422 18.39 17.33 28.26
C ARG A 422 19.24 18.13 27.29
N ASP A 423 18.67 18.58 26.18
CA ASP A 423 19.37 19.24 25.08
C ASP A 423 20.58 18.41 24.60
N ARG A 424 20.32 17.13 24.30
CA ARG A 424 21.33 16.15 23.86
C ARG A 424 20.95 15.52 22.54
N VAL A 425 21.98 15.24 21.74
CA VAL A 425 21.88 14.56 20.46
C VAL A 425 22.10 13.06 20.65
N ILE A 426 21.35 12.26 19.91
CA ILE A 426 21.52 10.81 19.80
C ILE A 426 22.32 10.54 18.51
N ASP A 427 23.17 9.52 18.52
CA ASP A 427 23.84 9.08 17.29
C ASP A 427 22.80 8.73 16.21
N ALA A 428 22.87 9.42 15.06
CA ALA A 428 21.95 9.26 13.94
C ALA A 428 22.00 7.86 13.30
N ARG A 429 23.03 7.05 13.61
CA ARG A 429 23.16 5.66 13.16
C ARG A 429 22.71 4.64 14.21
N THR A 430 22.00 5.08 15.25
CA THR A 430 21.39 4.24 16.29
C THR A 430 19.89 4.09 16.07
N VAL A 431 19.39 2.85 15.95
CA VAL A 431 17.94 2.55 16.00
C VAL A 431 17.49 2.14 17.39
N LEU A 432 16.29 2.58 17.76
CA LEU A 432 15.66 2.32 19.06
C LEU A 432 14.40 1.49 18.87
N LEU A 433 14.38 0.28 19.44
CA LEU A 433 13.27 -0.67 19.31
C LEU A 433 12.86 -1.17 20.69
N GLY A 434 11.60 -0.95 21.08
CA GLY A 434 11.11 -1.48 22.35
C GLY A 434 9.76 -0.92 22.76
N GLU A 435 8.92 -1.77 23.34
CA GLU A 435 7.70 -1.32 24.01
C GLU A 435 8.03 -0.88 25.44
N VAL A 436 7.48 0.25 25.88
CA VAL A 436 7.71 0.79 27.22
C VAL A 436 6.55 0.38 28.14
N GLY A 437 6.85 -0.51 29.09
CA GLY A 437 5.89 -0.89 30.12
C GLY A 437 5.73 0.19 31.21
N LEU A 438 4.55 0.23 31.85
CA LEU A 438 4.25 1.17 32.96
C LEU A 438 5.18 1.04 34.19
N GLY A 439 5.89 -0.09 34.31
CA GLY A 439 6.91 -0.32 35.33
C GLY A 439 8.30 0.23 34.96
N GLY A 440 8.46 0.79 33.76
CA GLY A 440 9.75 1.26 33.23
C GLY A 440 10.59 0.14 32.59
N GLN A 441 10.02 -1.05 32.39
CA GLN A 441 10.66 -2.15 31.67
C GLN A 441 10.54 -1.97 30.14
N VAL A 442 11.56 -2.40 29.41
CA VAL A 442 11.54 -2.49 27.94
C VAL A 442 11.10 -3.89 27.55
N ARG A 443 9.99 -4.00 26.83
CA ARG A 443 9.34 -5.27 26.51
C ARG A 443 9.73 -5.76 25.10
N PRO A 444 9.77 -7.09 24.88
CA PRO A 444 10.04 -7.70 23.58
C PRO A 444 9.11 -7.18 22.46
N VAL A 445 9.64 -7.03 21.25
CA VAL A 445 8.89 -6.51 20.09
C VAL A 445 8.71 -7.56 18.99
N ALA A 446 7.66 -7.41 18.19
CA ALA A 446 7.38 -8.31 17.07
C ALA A 446 8.35 -8.05 15.90
N GLN A 447 8.69 -9.13 15.17
CA GLN A 447 9.49 -9.06 13.94
C GLN A 447 10.85 -8.35 14.11
N LEU A 448 11.51 -8.50 15.27
CA LEU A 448 12.79 -7.84 15.56
C LEU A 448 13.84 -8.09 14.48
N GLU A 449 13.98 -9.34 14.02
CA GLU A 449 14.94 -9.72 12.98
C GLU A 449 14.73 -8.93 11.67
N LEU A 450 13.48 -8.78 11.23
CA LEU A 450 13.12 -8.04 10.02
C LEU A 450 13.48 -6.55 10.16
N ARG A 451 13.19 -5.96 11.34
CA ARG A 451 13.51 -4.56 11.64
C ARG A 451 15.02 -4.31 11.63
N LEU A 452 15.79 -5.20 12.25
CA LEU A 452 17.24 -5.08 12.31
C LEU A 452 17.90 -5.29 10.95
N ARG A 453 17.41 -6.22 10.13
CA ARG A 453 17.89 -6.41 8.75
C ARG A 453 17.69 -5.14 7.92
N GLU A 454 16.54 -4.49 8.03
CA GLU A 454 16.28 -3.24 7.31
C GLU A 454 17.19 -2.10 7.79
N ALA A 455 17.34 -1.93 9.11
CA ALA A 455 18.27 -0.96 9.67
C ALA A 455 19.71 -1.19 9.18
N ALA A 456 20.18 -2.44 9.19
CA ALA A 456 21.50 -2.82 8.70
C ALA A 456 21.68 -2.51 7.21
N LYS A 457 20.68 -2.86 6.38
CA LYS A 457 20.67 -2.58 4.94
C LYS A 457 20.84 -1.09 4.62
N LEU A 458 20.31 -0.21 5.49
CA LEU A 458 20.40 1.25 5.34
C LEU A 458 21.62 1.87 6.04
N GLY A 459 22.53 1.04 6.54
CA GLY A 459 23.81 1.47 7.10
C GLY A 459 23.76 1.94 8.56
N PHE A 460 22.70 1.61 9.30
CA PHE A 460 22.69 1.82 10.76
C PHE A 460 23.68 0.85 11.41
N LYS A 461 24.47 1.38 12.34
CA LYS A 461 25.60 0.66 12.95
C LYS A 461 25.28 0.13 14.34
N ARG A 462 24.22 0.64 14.96
CA ARG A 462 23.91 0.40 16.36
C ARG A 462 22.41 0.24 16.57
N ALA A 463 22.00 -0.71 17.41
CA ALA A 463 20.61 -0.90 17.80
C ALA A 463 20.46 -1.12 19.30
N ILE A 464 19.55 -0.36 19.92
CA ILE A 464 19.13 -0.56 21.30
C ILE A 464 17.80 -1.31 21.29
N ILE A 465 17.80 -2.50 21.88
CA ILE A 465 16.71 -3.48 21.76
C ILE A 465 16.31 -4.06 23.13
N PRO A 466 15.13 -4.68 23.26
CA PRO A 466 14.75 -5.35 24.50
C PRO A 466 15.69 -6.53 24.79
N LYS A 467 16.04 -6.73 26.05
CA LYS A 467 16.83 -7.88 26.50
C LYS A 467 16.06 -9.20 26.25
N ASN A 468 16.78 -10.27 25.95
CA ASN A 468 16.28 -11.65 25.76
C ASN A 468 15.43 -11.90 24.49
N GLN A 469 15.75 -11.25 23.36
CA GLN A 469 15.27 -11.68 22.05
C GLN A 469 16.44 -12.21 21.20
N PRO A 470 16.23 -13.23 20.34
CA PRO A 470 17.26 -13.68 19.42
C PRO A 470 17.55 -12.59 18.39
N VAL A 471 18.83 -12.43 18.06
CA VAL A 471 19.31 -11.37 17.18
C VAL A 471 20.14 -11.99 16.06
N PRO A 472 19.86 -11.65 14.78
CA PRO A 472 20.70 -12.09 13.67
C PRO A 472 22.09 -11.43 13.74
N ASP A 473 23.11 -12.12 13.25
CA ASP A 473 24.44 -11.51 13.03
C ASP A 473 24.39 -10.64 11.77
N LEU A 474 24.45 -9.33 11.96
CA LEU A 474 24.31 -8.32 10.90
C LEU A 474 25.49 -7.32 10.88
N GLY A 475 26.57 -7.58 11.62
CA GLY A 475 27.69 -6.63 11.75
C GLY A 475 27.30 -5.31 12.43
N MET A 476 26.18 -5.31 13.17
CA MET A 476 25.65 -4.17 13.91
C MET A 476 25.94 -4.33 15.40
N GLU A 477 26.26 -3.23 16.10
CA GLU A 477 26.39 -3.23 17.55
C GLU A 477 24.99 -3.35 18.20
N ILE A 478 24.76 -4.41 18.96
CA ILE A 478 23.47 -4.66 19.61
C ILE A 478 23.58 -4.40 21.11
N ILE A 479 22.75 -3.50 21.61
CA ILE A 479 22.70 -3.12 23.03
C ILE A 479 21.37 -3.58 23.64
N PRO A 480 21.37 -4.72 24.36
CA PRO A 480 20.17 -5.22 25.01
C PRO A 480 19.89 -4.45 26.31
N VAL A 481 18.68 -3.92 26.44
CA VAL A 481 18.24 -3.15 27.61
C VAL A 481 17.04 -3.80 28.29
N ALA A 482 16.98 -3.74 29.62
CA ALA A 482 15.86 -4.27 30.39
C ALA A 482 14.92 -3.16 30.87
N ARG A 483 15.45 -1.95 31.10
CA ARG A 483 14.70 -0.79 31.59
C ARG A 483 14.94 0.43 30.71
N VAL A 484 13.98 1.35 30.72
CA VAL A 484 14.06 2.62 29.99
C VAL A 484 15.27 3.44 30.43
N ILE A 485 15.64 3.38 31.71
CA ILE A 485 16.87 4.03 32.24
C ILE A 485 18.12 3.52 31.53
N ASP A 486 18.26 2.20 31.35
CA ASP A 486 19.41 1.59 30.69
C ASP A 486 19.49 2.07 29.23
N ALA A 487 18.33 2.18 28.57
CA ALA A 487 18.22 2.70 27.22
C ALA A 487 18.62 4.17 27.11
N ILE A 488 18.22 5.01 28.07
CA ILE A 488 18.62 6.43 28.14
C ILE A 488 20.14 6.54 28.27
N ILE A 489 20.75 5.76 29.16
CA ILE A 489 22.20 5.76 29.38
C ILE A 489 22.95 5.30 28.12
N ALA A 490 22.43 4.28 27.44
CA ALA A 490 23.02 3.78 26.20
C ALA A 490 22.87 4.78 25.04
N ALA A 491 21.71 5.42 24.90
CA ALA A 491 21.40 6.28 23.76
C ALA A 491 22.02 7.68 23.89
N ILE A 492 22.11 8.22 25.10
CA ILE A 492 22.55 9.58 25.36
C ILE A 492 23.88 9.53 26.12
N PRO A 493 25.04 9.72 25.45
CA PRO A 493 26.34 9.66 26.11
C PRO A 493 26.48 10.75 27.18
N ALA A 494 27.16 10.42 28.28
CA ALA A 494 27.38 11.34 29.41
C ALA A 494 28.22 12.57 29.03
N THR A 495 29.08 12.44 28.02
CA THR A 495 29.97 13.48 27.51
C THR A 495 29.49 13.93 26.13
N PRO A 496 29.30 15.24 25.87
CA PRO A 496 28.97 15.71 24.53
C PRO A 496 30.14 15.36 23.58
N ALA A 497 29.83 14.72 22.45
CA ALA A 497 30.83 14.31 21.44
C ALA A 497 31.61 15.49 20.82
N GLN A 498 31.19 16.74 21.07
CA GLN A 498 31.88 17.96 20.67
C GLN A 498 33.26 18.17 21.33
N LEU A 499 33.69 17.30 22.26
CA LEU A 499 35.00 17.38 22.93
C LEU A 499 35.98 16.26 22.51
N GLN A 500 35.65 15.46 21.49
CA GLN A 500 36.58 14.49 20.89
C GLN A 500 36.87 14.87 19.44
N SER A 501 37.51 16.04 19.25
CA SER A 501 38.24 16.34 18.03
C SER A 501 39.73 16.29 18.37
N ASP A 502 40.34 15.11 18.24
CA ASP A 502 41.79 14.91 18.31
C ASP A 502 42.51 15.31 17.01
N ASP A 503 41.86 16.05 16.11
CA ASP A 503 42.46 16.59 14.87
C ASP A 503 42.28 18.11 14.78
N MET A 504 42.83 18.83 15.75
CA MET A 504 43.09 20.26 15.57
C MET A 504 44.59 20.48 15.76
N GLU A 505 45.36 20.23 14.70
CA GLU A 505 46.71 20.78 14.58
C GLU A 505 46.60 22.30 14.77
N LEU A 506 47.00 22.77 15.94
CA LEU A 506 47.20 24.19 16.20
C LEU A 506 48.28 24.65 15.23
N PRO A 507 48.05 25.68 14.39
CA PRO A 507 49.10 26.23 13.57
C PRO A 507 50.21 26.76 14.49
N SER A 508 51.43 26.29 14.25
CA SER A 508 52.64 26.82 14.87
C SER A 508 52.70 28.32 14.59
N ILE A 509 52.59 29.11 15.65
CA ILE A 509 52.89 30.55 15.60
C ILE A 509 54.40 30.65 15.46
N ASP A 510 54.87 30.96 14.25
CA ASP A 510 56.23 31.41 14.01
C ASP A 510 56.44 32.74 14.74
N LEU A 511 57.16 32.69 15.86
CA LEU A 511 57.72 33.86 16.49
C LEU A 511 58.93 34.30 15.67
N GLU A 512 58.69 35.09 14.61
CA GLU A 512 59.76 35.89 14.02
C GLU A 512 60.21 36.92 15.06
N SER A 513 61.46 36.75 15.48
CA SER A 513 62.25 37.67 16.27
C SER A 513 62.45 38.98 15.49
N GLU A 514 61.64 40.00 15.78
CA GLU A 514 62.04 41.39 15.52
C GLU A 514 62.99 41.85 16.63
N ASP A 515 64.29 41.69 16.37
CA ASP A 515 65.34 42.41 17.06
C ASP A 515 65.24 43.91 16.72
N LEU A 516 64.80 44.67 17.71
CA LEU A 516 65.38 45.92 18.23
C LEU A 516 66.11 46.85 17.25
N SER A 517 65.54 48.06 17.09
CA SER A 517 66.33 49.29 17.01
C SER A 517 65.76 50.37 17.94
N ASN A 518 66.17 50.34 19.20
CA ASN A 518 66.80 51.48 19.90
C ASN A 518 67.39 51.05 21.24
#